data_AF-A0A9P6NAY7-F1
#
_entry.id   AF-A0A9P6NAY7-F1
#
_cell.length_a   1.000
_cell.length_b   1.000
_cell.length_c   1.000
_cell.angle_alpha   90.00
_cell.angle_beta   90.00
_cell.angle_gamma   90.00
#
_symmetry.space_group_name_H-M   'P 1'
#
loop_
_entity.id
_entity.type
_entity.pdbx_description
1 polymer ?
#
loop_
_entity_poly.entity_id
_entity_poly.type
_entity_poly.pdbx_seq_one_letter_code
_entity_poly.pdbx_strand_id
1 'polypeptide(L)'
;MICQLRSGHCARRSWLHQIKAEPDPRCESCNIKETPTHYLAYCKQYPEQRKQIKQALKKEKIKINTYLAAALLDDARVFPHLVKYIEADRQICPS
;
A
#
# COMPACT_ATOMS: atom_id res chain seq x y z
N MET A 1 -11.86 -3.41 -2.82
CA MET A 1 -10.40 -3.18 -2.89
C MET A 1 -9.89 -1.97 -2.11
N ILE A 2 -10.25 -0.71 -2.41
CA ILE A 2 -9.64 0.45 -1.70
C ILE A 2 -10.11 0.59 -0.24
N CYS A 3 -11.36 0.25 0.07
CA CYS A 3 -11.85 0.19 1.45
C CYS A 3 -11.02 -0.79 2.31
N GLN A 4 -10.54 -1.90 1.73
CA GLN A 4 -9.68 -2.85 2.43
C GLN A 4 -8.30 -2.25 2.75
N LEU A 5 -7.72 -1.43 1.87
CA LEU A 5 -6.51 -0.66 2.21
C LEU A 5 -6.75 0.33 3.35
N ARG A 6 -7.86 1.07 3.32
CA ARG A 6 -8.23 2.02 4.39
C ARG A 6 -8.44 1.32 5.73
N SER A 7 -9.04 0.13 5.71
CA SER A 7 -9.25 -0.71 6.89
C SER A 7 -8.02 -1.55 7.29
N GLY A 8 -6.89 -1.46 6.57
CA GLY A 8 -5.69 -2.24 6.84
C GLY A 8 -5.74 -3.72 6.42
N HIS A 9 -6.80 -4.14 5.73
CA HIS A 9 -7.00 -5.50 5.21
C HIS A 9 -6.07 -5.89 4.04
N CYS A 10 -5.54 -4.92 3.28
CA CYS A 10 -4.57 -5.21 2.23
C CYS A 10 -3.10 -4.90 2.68
N ALA A 11 -2.81 -4.79 3.99
CA ALA A 11 -1.44 -4.79 4.50
C ALA A 11 -1.02 -6.24 4.79
N ARG A 12 -0.34 -6.86 3.81
CA ARG A 12 0.01 -8.30 3.74
C ARG A 12 0.18 -8.97 5.11
N ARG A 13 1.17 -8.60 5.90
CA ARG A 13 1.47 -9.28 7.17
C ARG A 13 0.67 -8.80 8.35
N SER A 14 0.31 -7.52 8.43
CA SER A 14 -0.56 -7.05 9.52
C SER A 14 -1.97 -7.64 9.42
N TRP A 15 -2.47 -7.84 8.20
CA TRP A 15 -3.73 -8.52 7.97
C TRP A 15 -3.60 -10.04 8.12
N LEU A 16 -2.58 -10.67 7.52
CA LEU A 16 -2.32 -12.11 7.72
C LEU A 16 -2.14 -12.45 9.21
N HIS A 17 -1.51 -11.57 9.99
CA HIS A 17 -1.40 -11.73 11.43
C HIS A 17 -2.76 -11.59 12.14
N GLN A 18 -3.59 -10.61 11.73
CA GLN A 18 -4.95 -10.48 12.26
C GLN A 18 -5.82 -11.72 11.98
N ILE A 19 -5.70 -12.31 10.79
CA ILE A 19 -6.40 -13.56 10.43
C ILE A 19 -5.64 -14.82 10.86
N LYS A 20 -4.57 -14.68 11.65
CA LYS A 20 -3.69 -15.75 12.16
C LYS A 20 -3.05 -16.64 11.08
N ALA A 21 -3.02 -16.17 9.84
CA ALA A 21 -2.34 -16.83 8.73
C ALA A 21 -0.82 -16.64 8.75
N GLU A 22 -0.31 -15.59 9.43
CA GLU A 22 1.12 -15.37 9.63
C GLU A 22 1.41 -15.06 11.11
N PRO A 23 2.44 -15.67 11.73
CA PRO A 23 2.74 -15.46 13.14
C PRO A 23 3.28 -14.05 13.45
N ASP A 24 3.83 -13.34 12.46
CA ASP A 24 4.51 -12.06 12.68
C ASP A 24 3.96 -10.93 11.77
N PRO A 25 3.54 -9.79 12.35
CA PRO A 25 3.01 -8.65 11.60
C PRO A 25 4.11 -7.74 11.01
N ARG A 26 5.40 -8.08 11.15
CA ARG A 26 6.50 -7.23 10.69
C ARG A 26 6.80 -7.46 9.21
N CYS A 27 7.07 -6.35 8.52
CA CYS A 27 7.60 -6.39 7.17
C CYS A 27 8.96 -7.10 7.16
N GLU A 28 9.11 -8.09 6.29
CA GLU A 28 10.31 -8.90 6.13
C GLU A 28 11.55 -8.08 5.78
N SER A 29 11.36 -7.12 4.88
CA SER A 29 12.43 -6.26 4.37
C SER A 29 12.82 -5.13 5.34
N CYS A 30 11.93 -4.73 6.25
CA CYS A 30 12.12 -3.55 7.11
C CYS A 30 12.13 -3.87 8.60
N ASN A 31 11.75 -5.09 8.99
CA ASN A 31 11.65 -5.60 10.35
C ASN A 31 10.84 -4.71 11.32
N ILE A 32 9.91 -3.91 10.78
CA ILE A 32 8.99 -3.07 11.55
C ILE A 32 7.56 -3.52 11.31
N LYS A 33 6.66 -3.20 12.24
CA LYS A 33 5.23 -3.48 12.11
C LYS A 33 4.71 -2.94 10.78
N GLU A 34 4.19 -3.84 9.95
CA GLU A 34 3.65 -3.44 8.66
C GLU A 34 2.36 -2.64 8.89
N THR A 35 2.29 -1.46 8.29
CA THR A 35 1.11 -0.59 8.35
C THR A 35 0.82 -0.10 6.95
N PRO A 36 -0.40 0.36 6.64
CA PRO A 36 -0.69 0.97 5.33
C PRO A 36 0.28 2.12 5.01
N THR A 37 0.66 2.89 6.02
CA THR A 37 1.69 3.94 5.93
C THR A 37 3.05 3.36 5.58
N HIS A 38 3.51 2.32 6.28
CA HIS A 38 4.75 1.65 5.92
C HIS A 38 4.70 1.14 4.48
N TYR A 39 3.67 0.37 4.14
CA TYR A 39 3.48 -0.28 2.85
C TYR A 39 3.50 0.71 1.67
N LEU A 40 2.72 1.80 1.76
CA LEU A 40 2.59 2.77 0.67
C LEU A 40 3.73 3.80 0.62
N ALA A 41 4.24 4.23 1.78
CA ALA A 41 5.20 5.35 1.82
C ALA A 41 6.66 4.92 2.00
N TYR A 42 6.95 3.92 2.83
CA TYR A 42 8.31 3.69 3.35
C TYR A 42 8.91 2.31 3.06
N CYS A 43 8.09 1.33 2.68
CA CYS A 43 8.51 -0.07 2.58
C CYS A 43 9.63 -0.25 1.54
N LYS A 44 10.77 -0.78 1.99
CA LYS A 44 11.94 -1.06 1.14
C LYS A 44 11.68 -2.18 0.13
N GLN A 45 10.66 -3.00 0.35
CA GLN A 45 10.27 -4.09 -0.55
C GLN A 45 9.64 -3.58 -1.84
N TYR A 46 9.04 -2.38 -1.83
CA TYR A 46 8.27 -1.85 -2.95
C TYR A 46 8.79 -0.49 -3.47
N PRO A 47 10.09 -0.37 -3.84
CA PRO A 47 10.62 0.88 -4.37
C PRO A 47 10.08 1.20 -5.78
N GLU A 48 9.88 0.17 -6.60
CA GLU A 48 9.41 0.31 -7.98
C GLU A 48 7.94 0.73 -8.05
N GLN A 49 7.08 0.09 -7.25
CA GLN A 49 5.67 0.40 -7.21
C GLN A 49 5.45 1.85 -6.72
N ARG A 50 6.24 2.32 -5.75
CA ARG A 50 6.22 3.73 -5.31
C ARG A 50 6.67 4.67 -6.41
N LYS A 51 7.68 4.29 -7.19
CA LYS A 51 8.14 5.05 -8.36
C LYS A 51 7.02 5.13 -9.41
N GLN A 52 6.30 4.04 -9.66
CA GLN A 52 5.16 4.01 -10.58
C GLN A 52 4.03 4.95 -10.13
N ILE A 53 3.60 4.90 -8.87
CA ILE A 53 2.60 5.85 -8.34
C ILE A 53 3.08 7.29 -8.49
N LYS A 54 4.32 7.60 -8.07
CA LYS A 54 4.86 8.97 -8.20
C LYS A 54 4.88 9.46 -9.65
N GLN A 55 5.28 8.58 -10.58
CA GLN A 55 5.29 8.91 -12.01
C GLN A 55 3.88 9.11 -12.55
N ALA A 56 2.92 8.27 -12.17
CA ALA A 56 1.54 8.37 -12.59
C ALA A 56 0.89 9.66 -12.07
N LEU A 57 1.08 10.00 -10.79
CA LEU A 57 0.59 11.24 -10.20
C LEU A 57 1.22 12.47 -10.87
N LYS A 58 2.52 12.42 -11.18
CA LYS A 58 3.21 13.49 -11.91
C LYS A 58 2.63 13.66 -13.32
N LYS A 59 2.34 12.56 -14.02
CA LYS A 59 1.72 12.57 -15.35
C LYS A 59 0.33 13.20 -15.33
N GLU A 60 -0.45 12.92 -14.30
CA GLU A 60 -1.80 13.48 -14.10
C GLU A 60 -1.80 14.86 -13.42
N LYS A 61 -0.63 15.44 -13.13
CA LYS A 61 -0.46 16.73 -12.44
C LYS A 61 -1.13 16.77 -11.05
N ILE A 62 -1.26 15.62 -10.40
CA ILE A 62 -1.83 15.49 -9.05
C ILE A 62 -0.74 15.81 -8.03
N LYS A 63 -0.93 16.88 -7.24
CA LYS A 63 -0.02 17.30 -6.17
C LYS A 63 -0.50 16.77 -4.83
N ILE A 64 -0.03 15.60 -4.43
CA ILE A 64 -0.31 15.00 -3.12
C ILE A 64 0.95 14.47 -2.46
N ASN A 65 0.91 14.35 -1.14
CA ASN A 65 2.04 13.80 -0.39
C ASN A 65 2.05 12.26 -0.49
N THR A 66 2.85 11.74 -1.41
CA THR A 66 3.04 10.29 -1.59
C THR A 66 3.72 9.58 -0.40
N TYR A 67 4.27 10.33 0.57
CA TYR A 67 4.84 9.77 1.80
C TYR A 67 3.81 9.65 2.93
N LEU A 68 2.58 10.10 2.69
CA LEU A 68 1.50 10.01 3.65
C LEU A 68 0.40 9.11 3.08
N ALA A 69 0.25 7.90 3.62
CA ALA A 69 -0.80 6.99 3.18
C ALA A 69 -2.20 7.60 3.31
N ALA A 70 -2.45 8.41 4.35
CA ALA A 70 -3.73 9.12 4.47
C ALA A 70 -3.99 10.03 3.26
N ALA A 71 -3.01 10.81 2.80
CA ALA A 71 -3.19 11.66 1.63
C ALA A 71 -3.42 10.88 0.33
N LEU A 72 -2.82 9.69 0.20
CA LEU A 72 -3.06 8.80 -0.93
C LEU A 72 -4.45 8.14 -0.89
N LEU A 73 -4.94 7.82 0.31
CA LEU A 73 -6.21 7.11 0.53
C LEU A 73 -7.42 8.05 0.64
N ASP A 74 -7.20 9.33 0.88
CA ASP A 74 -8.25 10.35 0.95
C ASP A 74 -8.64 10.87 -0.45
N ASP A 75 -7.68 10.91 -1.38
CA ASP A 75 -7.89 11.48 -2.70
C ASP A 75 -8.33 10.41 -3.73
N ALA A 76 -9.59 10.52 -4.16
CA ALA A 76 -10.19 9.58 -5.09
C ALA A 76 -9.51 9.52 -6.47
N ARG A 77 -8.73 10.54 -6.86
CA ARG A 77 -8.01 10.55 -8.15
C ARG A 77 -6.81 9.61 -8.16
N VAL A 78 -6.32 9.24 -6.98
CA VAL A 78 -5.18 8.34 -6.76
C VAL A 78 -5.62 6.89 -6.83
N PHE A 79 -6.90 6.63 -6.58
CA PHE A 79 -7.49 5.30 -6.49
C PHE A 79 -7.18 4.39 -7.68
N PRO A 80 -7.33 4.81 -8.96
CA PRO A 80 -6.95 3.95 -10.09
C PRO A 80 -5.44 3.59 -10.07
N HIS A 81 -4.58 4.47 -9.57
CA HIS A 81 -3.14 4.21 -9.45
C HIS A 81 -2.81 3.30 -8.26
N LEU A 82 -3.55 3.45 -7.15
CA LEU A 82 -3.45 2.55 -6.00
C LEU A 82 -3.94 1.14 -6.35
N VAL A 83 -5.02 1.01 -7.12
CA VAL A 83 -5.49 -0.30 -7.58
C VAL A 83 -4.42 -0.97 -8.43
N LYS A 84 -3.80 -0.26 -9.39
CA LYS A 84 -2.66 -0.80 -10.17
C LYS A 84 -1.47 -1.19 -9.29
N TYR A 85 -1.19 -0.42 -8.24
CA TYR A 85 -0.14 -0.72 -7.26
C TYR A 85 -0.41 -2.04 -6.51
N ILE A 86 -1.68 -2.31 -6.17
CA ILE A 86 -2.11 -3.55 -5.52
C ILE A 86 -2.17 -4.70 -6.53
N GLU A 87 -2.68 -4.49 -7.74
CA GLU A 87 -2.80 -5.55 -8.76
C GLU A 87 -1.44 -6.03 -9.27
N ALA A 88 -0.43 -5.16 -9.29
CA ALA A 88 0.95 -5.56 -9.53
C ALA A 88 1.46 -6.55 -8.46
N ASP A 89 0.84 -6.55 -7.28
CA ASP A 89 1.08 -7.48 -6.19
C ASP A 89 -0.10 -8.48 -6.09
N ARG A 90 -0.05 -9.54 -6.92
CA ARG A 90 -1.08 -10.58 -7.03
C ARG A 90 -1.41 -11.33 -5.71
N GLN A 91 -0.83 -10.96 -4.57
CA GLN A 91 -0.87 -11.73 -3.34
C GLN A 91 -1.38 -10.94 -2.12
N ILE A 92 -2.22 -9.92 -2.32
CA ILE A 92 -2.63 -9.05 -1.20
C ILE A 92 -4.09 -9.19 -0.77
N CYS A 93 -5.01 -9.56 -1.65
CA CYS A 93 -6.42 -9.63 -1.27
C CYS A 93 -7.08 -10.81 -2.04
N PRO A 94 -7.27 -12.00 -1.41
CA PRO A 94 -8.04 -13.08 -2.03
C PRO A 94 -9.48 -12.58 -2.24
N SER A 95 -10.02 -12.82 -3.44
CA SER A 95 -11.41 -12.50 -3.77
C SER A 95 -12.39 -13.35 -2.97
#